data_AF-A0A0U3EPB7-F1
#
_entry.id   AF-A0A0U3EPB7-F1
#
_cell.length_a   1.000
_cell.length_b   1.000
_cell.length_c   1.000
_cell.angle_alpha   90.00
_cell.angle_beta   90.00
_cell.angle_gamma   90.00
#
_symmetry.space_group_name_H-M   'P 1'
#
loop_
_entity.id
_entity.type
_entity.pdbx_description
1 polymer ?
#
loop_
_entity_poly.entity_id
_entity_poly.type
_entity_poly.pdbx_seq_one_letter_code
_entity_poly.pdbx_strand_id
1 'polypeptide(L)'
;MEIIIIGLLAFAGYRLFRHTTRAGAEAVRAYLFLEALNNGLSTVKANAVADHIMTDPSSTSAQNAIRIAKADYKLFHGGKQLPLIGHAYRQGMSTTMPQWYRQMAMSTQQTYAMEVIYTMRRMQIAEEQQEAANSEGYQAFYETFSDEVYRLSGQQLDTLVFGENWEQATLIESYRDGDDPLYLAARFSDEHGVTKEAYNTFETYRDAVFQELRRYTPENALYEQRASALSDKPLRDAFASSMHPRRVAYGYHRSCARRAAAS
;
A
#
# COMPACT_ATOMS: atom_id res chain seq x y z
N MET A 1 46.89 19.51 -25.48
CA MET A 1 45.98 20.17 -24.51
C MET A 1 44.52 20.11 -24.91
N GLU A 2 44.17 20.14 -26.20
CA GLU A 2 42.77 20.09 -26.68
C GLU A 2 42.01 18.80 -26.30
N ILE A 3 42.67 17.63 -26.34
CA ILE A 3 42.04 16.33 -25.99
C ILE A 3 41.62 16.27 -24.51
N ILE A 4 42.40 16.87 -23.61
CA ILE A 4 42.11 16.90 -22.17
C ILE A 4 40.92 17.83 -21.88
N ILE A 5 40.83 18.96 -22.59
CA ILE A 5 39.73 19.93 -22.46
C ILE A 5 38.41 19.31 -22.94
N ILE A 6 38.42 18.60 -24.07
CA ILE A 6 37.24 17.90 -24.60
C ILE A 6 36.79 16.79 -23.63
N GLY A 7 37.73 16.02 -23.06
CA GLY A 7 37.42 14.99 -22.06
C GLY A 7 36.78 15.56 -20.79
N LEU A 8 37.26 16.70 -20.29
CA LEU A 8 36.69 17.37 -19.12
C LEU A 8 35.30 17.95 -19.39
N LEU A 9 35.07 18.52 -20.57
CA LEU A 9 33.76 19.03 -20.98
C LEU A 9 32.74 17.90 -21.16
N ALA A 10 33.14 16.78 -21.77
CA ALA A 10 32.31 15.60 -21.91
C ALA A 10 31.96 14.99 -20.54
N PHE A 11 32.92 14.93 -19.62
CA PHE A 11 32.69 14.46 -18.24
C PHE A 11 31.76 15.40 -17.46
N ALA A 12 31.96 16.72 -17.57
CA ALA A 12 31.09 17.71 -16.94
C ALA A 12 29.65 17.64 -17.49
N GLY A 13 29.50 17.52 -18.82
CA GLY A 13 28.21 17.33 -19.48
C GLY A 13 27.53 16.04 -19.02
N TYR A 14 28.23 14.90 -19.07
CA TYR A 14 27.72 13.61 -18.61
C TYR A 14 27.25 13.67 -17.14
N ARG A 15 28.06 14.27 -16.25
CA ARG A 15 27.73 14.42 -14.84
C ARG A 15 26.50 15.32 -14.64
N LEU A 16 26.40 16.42 -15.39
CA LEU A 16 25.26 17.34 -15.33
C LEU A 16 23.96 16.66 -15.78
N PHE A 17 23.97 15.98 -16.94
CA PHE A 17 22.80 15.28 -17.48
C PHE A 17 22.35 14.09 -16.62
N ARG A 18 23.30 13.36 -16.02
CA ARG A 18 23.00 12.24 -15.12
C ARG A 18 22.36 12.71 -13.81
N HIS A 19 22.75 13.87 -13.29
CA HIS A 19 22.15 14.42 -12.07
C HIS A 19 20.79 15.08 -12.32
N THR A 20 20.57 15.71 -13.48
CA THR A 20 19.25 16.29 -13.82
C THR A 20 18.18 15.23 -14.07
N THR A 21 18.54 14.11 -14.71
CA THR A 21 17.62 12.98 -14.92
C THR A 21 17.26 12.28 -13.60
N ARG A 22 18.24 12.04 -12.72
CA ARG A 22 17.98 11.46 -11.39
C ARG A 22 17.19 12.40 -10.48
N ALA A 23 17.51 13.70 -10.48
CA ALA A 23 16.75 14.69 -9.73
C ALA A 23 15.30 14.80 -10.24
N GLY A 24 15.10 14.72 -11.57
CA GLY A 24 13.77 14.67 -12.17
C GLY A 24 12.98 13.44 -11.75
N ALA A 25 13.59 12.26 -11.78
CA ALA A 25 12.95 11.02 -11.31
C ALA A 25 12.60 11.09 -9.82
N GLU A 26 13.50 11.61 -8.99
CA GLU A 26 13.27 11.79 -7.55
C GLU A 26 12.15 12.80 -7.27
N ALA A 27 12.03 13.85 -8.10
CA ALA A 27 10.89 14.76 -8.03
C ALA A 27 9.59 13.99 -8.25
N VAL A 28 9.46 13.26 -9.36
CA VAL A 28 8.24 12.48 -9.68
C VAL A 28 7.91 11.50 -8.57
N ARG A 29 8.93 10.84 -8.00
CA ARG A 29 8.77 9.96 -6.85
C ARG A 29 8.24 10.70 -5.62
N ALA A 30 8.76 11.88 -5.33
CA ALA A 30 8.26 12.77 -4.27
C ALA A 30 6.80 13.19 -4.48
N TYR A 31 6.40 13.47 -5.72
CA TYR A 31 5.00 13.75 -6.04
C TYR A 31 4.10 12.55 -5.79
N LEU A 32 4.47 11.38 -6.33
CA LEU A 32 3.69 10.14 -6.14
C LEU A 32 3.58 9.76 -4.67
N PHE A 33 4.66 9.91 -3.90
CA PHE A 33 4.67 9.69 -2.46
C PHE A 33 3.72 10.64 -1.73
N LEU A 34 3.79 11.94 -2.02
CA LEU A 34 2.90 12.93 -1.39
C LEU A 34 1.44 12.74 -1.80
N GLU A 35 1.17 12.37 -3.04
CA GLU A 35 -0.19 12.08 -3.51
C GLU A 35 -0.74 10.79 -2.87
N ALA A 36 0.09 9.75 -2.71
CA ALA A 36 -0.29 8.54 -1.98
C ALA A 36 -0.66 8.87 -0.52
N LEU A 37 0.13 9.69 0.16
CA LEU A 37 -0.18 10.13 1.53
C LEU A 37 -1.44 11.00 1.58
N ASN A 38 -1.65 11.85 0.57
CA ASN A 38 -2.90 12.62 0.42
C ASN A 38 -4.11 11.74 0.09
N ASN A 39 -3.93 10.47 -0.22
CA ASN A 39 -5.00 9.50 -0.39
C ASN A 39 -5.15 8.59 0.85
N GLY A 40 -4.48 8.94 1.97
CA GLY A 40 -4.61 8.26 3.25
C GLY A 40 -3.60 7.13 3.50
N LEU A 41 -2.78 6.78 2.50
CA LEU A 41 -1.84 5.68 2.62
C LEU A 41 -0.78 5.97 3.70
N SER A 42 -0.34 4.92 4.38
CA SER A 42 0.82 4.99 5.30
C SER A 42 2.11 5.35 4.57
N THR A 43 3.09 5.88 5.31
CA THR A 43 4.43 6.22 4.78
C THR A 43 5.09 5.04 4.07
N VAL A 44 4.95 3.83 4.60
CA VAL A 44 5.53 2.62 4.01
C VAL A 44 4.85 2.27 2.69
N LYS A 45 3.50 2.26 2.64
CA LYS A 45 2.75 1.98 1.40
C LYS A 45 3.00 3.06 0.35
N ALA A 46 3.06 4.33 0.76
CA ALA A 46 3.34 5.45 -0.14
C ALA A 46 4.72 5.33 -0.79
N ASN A 47 5.75 4.94 -0.03
CA ASN A 47 7.08 4.64 -0.58
C ASN A 47 7.01 3.47 -1.58
N ALA A 48 6.34 2.38 -1.21
CA ALA A 48 6.21 1.20 -2.08
C ALA A 48 5.47 1.52 -3.40
N VAL A 49 4.40 2.31 -3.36
CA VAL A 49 3.66 2.75 -4.55
C VAL A 49 4.54 3.64 -5.43
N ALA A 50 5.23 4.61 -4.84
CA ALA A 50 6.11 5.50 -5.58
C ALA A 50 7.26 4.73 -6.25
N ASP A 51 7.87 3.77 -5.56
CA ASP A 51 8.93 2.93 -6.10
C ASP A 51 8.40 1.98 -7.20
N HIS A 52 7.25 1.35 -6.99
CA HIS A 52 6.63 0.44 -7.96
C HIS A 52 6.31 1.16 -9.28
N ILE A 53 5.67 2.34 -9.22
CA ILE A 53 5.36 3.13 -10.43
C ILE A 53 6.64 3.56 -11.15
N MET A 54 7.70 3.89 -10.40
CA MET A 54 8.96 4.35 -10.97
C MET A 54 9.92 3.23 -11.36
N THR A 55 9.56 1.95 -11.16
CA THR A 55 10.39 0.79 -11.50
C THR A 55 10.59 0.67 -13.02
N ASP A 56 9.53 0.97 -13.80
CA ASP A 56 9.61 1.07 -15.26
C ASP A 56 9.15 2.47 -15.73
N PRO A 57 10.10 3.42 -15.91
CA PRO A 57 9.81 4.77 -16.38
C PRO A 57 9.19 4.82 -17.78
N SER A 58 9.31 3.75 -18.56
CA SER A 58 8.76 3.67 -19.91
C SER A 58 7.29 3.24 -19.93
N SER A 59 6.78 2.68 -18.83
CA SER A 59 5.39 2.24 -18.70
C SER A 59 4.40 3.41 -18.85
N THR A 60 3.21 3.13 -19.37
CA THR A 60 2.14 4.14 -19.52
C THR A 60 1.80 4.81 -18.20
N SER A 61 1.80 4.06 -17.10
CA SER A 61 1.55 4.57 -15.74
C SER A 61 2.63 5.56 -15.31
N ALA A 62 3.91 5.22 -15.50
CA ALA A 62 5.01 6.11 -15.18
C ALA A 62 5.01 7.36 -16.07
N GLN A 63 4.78 7.22 -17.38
CA GLN A 63 4.71 8.37 -18.30
C GLN A 63 3.57 9.33 -17.94
N ASN A 64 2.40 8.79 -17.56
CA ASN A 64 1.29 9.61 -17.06
C ASN A 64 1.64 10.29 -15.75
N ALA A 65 2.23 9.58 -14.79
CA ALA A 65 2.70 10.16 -13.54
C ALA A 65 3.71 11.30 -13.77
N ILE A 66 4.71 11.09 -14.64
CA ILE A 66 5.71 12.11 -15.00
C ILE A 66 5.02 13.33 -15.61
N ARG A 67 4.06 13.13 -16.52
CA ARG A 67 3.34 14.22 -17.18
C ARG A 67 2.53 15.05 -16.18
N ILE A 68 1.78 14.40 -15.29
CA ILE A 68 0.95 15.07 -14.27
C ILE A 68 1.87 15.79 -13.28
N ALA A 69 2.85 15.08 -12.73
CA ALA A 69 3.83 15.65 -11.82
C ALA A 69 4.50 16.90 -12.42
N LYS A 70 4.92 16.86 -13.69
CA LYS A 70 5.50 18.00 -14.40
C LYS A 70 4.54 19.19 -14.54
N ALA A 71 3.26 18.93 -14.80
CA ALA A 71 2.24 19.97 -14.85
C ALA A 71 2.07 20.63 -13.47
N ASP A 72 1.95 19.82 -12.42
CA ASP A 72 1.77 20.29 -11.04
C ASP A 72 3.00 21.05 -10.52
N TYR A 73 4.21 20.59 -10.84
CA TYR A 73 5.45 21.35 -10.54
C TYR A 73 5.46 22.73 -11.16
N LYS A 74 5.03 22.82 -12.42
CA LYS A 74 5.01 24.09 -13.13
C LYS A 74 3.94 25.01 -12.54
N LEU A 75 2.76 24.48 -12.25
CA LEU A 75 1.60 25.22 -11.80
C LEU A 75 1.73 25.70 -10.34
N PHE A 76 2.08 24.80 -9.42
CA PHE A 76 2.05 25.07 -7.98
C PHE A 76 3.42 25.40 -7.38
N HIS A 77 4.50 24.99 -8.05
CA HIS A 77 5.86 25.10 -7.50
C HIS A 77 6.79 26.00 -8.33
N GLY A 78 6.28 26.65 -9.38
CA GLY A 78 7.07 27.52 -10.25
C GLY A 78 8.24 26.80 -10.92
N GLY A 79 8.11 25.48 -11.12
CA GLY A 79 9.16 24.61 -11.66
C GLY A 79 10.26 24.22 -10.66
N LYS A 80 10.17 24.59 -9.38
CA LYS A 80 11.19 24.27 -8.36
C LYS A 80 10.96 22.87 -7.80
N GLN A 81 11.84 21.93 -8.15
CA GLN A 81 11.76 20.53 -7.72
C GLN A 81 12.25 20.28 -6.29
N LEU A 82 13.32 20.98 -5.87
CA LEU A 82 13.96 20.75 -4.56
C LEU A 82 13.03 20.98 -3.35
N PRO A 83 12.20 22.04 -3.29
CA PRO A 83 11.24 22.23 -2.21
C PRO A 83 10.28 21.04 -2.04
N LEU A 84 9.81 20.49 -3.16
CA LEU A 84 8.91 19.34 -3.15
C LEU A 84 9.58 18.09 -2.63
N ILE A 85 10.76 17.77 -3.15
CA ILE A 85 11.56 16.65 -2.67
C ILE A 85 11.88 16.81 -1.18
N GLY A 86 12.27 18.01 -0.75
CA GLY A 86 12.55 18.32 0.65
C GLY A 86 11.34 18.16 1.56
N HIS A 87 10.16 18.57 1.10
CA HIS A 87 8.92 18.33 1.83
C HIS A 87 8.59 16.84 1.93
N ALA A 88 8.69 16.07 0.83
CA ALA A 88 8.50 14.62 0.85
C ALA A 88 9.47 13.90 1.80
N TYR A 89 10.75 14.29 1.83
CA TYR A 89 11.72 13.74 2.79
C TYR A 89 11.37 14.04 4.25
N ARG A 90 10.88 15.25 4.56
CA ARG A 90 10.39 15.60 5.90
C ARG A 90 9.18 14.75 6.30
N GLN A 91 8.39 14.30 5.33
CA GLN A 91 7.23 13.44 5.50
C GLN A 91 7.55 11.94 5.48
N GLY A 92 8.84 11.55 5.51
CA GLY A 92 9.24 10.14 5.62
C GLY A 92 9.51 9.42 4.30
N MET A 93 9.61 10.15 3.17
CA MET A 93 10.03 9.52 1.91
C MET A 93 11.47 8.98 2.04
N SER A 94 11.67 7.73 1.66
CA SER A 94 13.01 7.15 1.46
C SER A 94 13.78 7.95 0.40
N THR A 95 15.10 8.02 0.44
CA THR A 95 15.88 8.72 -0.60
C THR A 95 16.63 7.72 -1.47
N THR A 96 16.59 7.89 -2.79
CA THR A 96 17.49 7.19 -3.74
C THR A 96 18.71 8.03 -4.08
N MET A 97 18.76 9.26 -3.55
CA MET A 97 19.77 10.26 -3.85
C MET A 97 20.90 10.22 -2.81
N PRO A 98 22.12 10.66 -3.17
CA PRO A 98 23.21 10.78 -2.22
C PRO A 98 22.86 11.69 -1.03
N GLN A 99 23.47 11.43 0.13
CA GLN A 99 23.17 12.15 1.37
C GLN A 99 23.31 13.68 1.26
N TRP A 100 24.28 14.19 0.48
CA TRP A 100 24.46 15.62 0.25
C TRP A 100 23.24 16.25 -0.46
N TYR A 101 22.60 15.51 -1.37
CA TYR A 101 21.41 15.98 -2.09
C TYR A 101 20.21 16.00 -1.15
N ARG A 102 20.06 14.98 -0.30
CA ARG A 102 19.04 14.96 0.75
C ARG A 102 19.18 16.16 1.68
N GLN A 103 20.39 16.46 2.15
CA GLN A 103 20.64 17.63 2.99
C GLN A 103 20.26 18.94 2.29
N MET A 104 20.64 19.09 1.01
CA MET A 104 20.27 20.25 0.20
C MET A 104 18.75 20.37 0.06
N ALA A 105 18.04 19.30 -0.31
CA ALA A 105 16.59 19.29 -0.42
C ALA A 105 15.91 19.63 0.92
N MET A 106 16.36 19.03 2.03
CA MET A 106 15.85 19.31 3.38
C MET A 106 16.10 20.75 3.84
N SER A 107 17.16 21.39 3.35
CA SER A 107 17.47 22.80 3.66
C SER A 107 16.59 23.81 2.92
N THR A 108 15.88 23.36 1.87
CA THR A 108 15.00 24.27 1.13
C THR A 108 13.76 24.63 1.93
N GLN A 109 13.42 25.92 1.90
CA GLN A 109 12.20 26.45 2.49
C GLN A 109 10.98 25.81 1.82
N GLN A 110 10.03 25.36 2.64
CA GLN A 110 8.73 24.92 2.16
C GLN A 110 8.01 26.14 1.58
N THR A 111 7.45 26.01 0.37
CA THR A 111 6.59 27.06 -0.16
C THR A 111 5.22 26.93 0.48
N TYR A 112 4.57 28.06 0.78
CA TYR A 112 3.23 28.09 1.36
C TYR A 112 2.22 27.24 0.56
N ALA A 113 2.34 27.22 -0.77
CA ALA A 113 1.53 26.37 -1.65
C ALA A 113 1.67 24.87 -1.33
N MET A 114 2.87 24.39 -0.94
CA MET A 114 3.05 23.00 -0.51
C MET A 114 2.31 22.70 0.78
N GLU A 115 2.41 23.60 1.75
CA GLU A 115 1.76 23.45 3.04
C GLU A 115 0.25 23.42 2.85
N VAL A 116 -0.32 24.33 2.07
CA VAL A 116 -1.77 24.35 1.80
C VAL A 116 -2.22 23.10 1.04
N ILE A 117 -1.60 22.75 -0.10
CA ILE A 117 -2.06 21.66 -0.97
C ILE A 117 -1.94 20.30 -0.30
N TYR A 118 -0.81 20.04 0.36
CA TYR A 118 -0.50 18.71 0.91
C TYR A 118 -0.82 18.57 2.40
N THR A 119 -0.95 19.66 3.15
CA THR A 119 -1.27 19.57 4.60
C THR A 119 -2.76 19.72 4.86
N MET A 120 -3.51 20.57 4.12
CA MET A 120 -4.95 20.70 4.36
C MET A 120 -5.72 19.42 4.07
N ARG A 121 -5.41 18.76 2.94
CA ARG A 121 -6.06 17.49 2.59
C ARG A 121 -5.72 16.39 3.60
N ARG A 122 -4.50 16.39 4.13
CA ARG A 122 -4.10 15.47 5.21
C ARG A 122 -4.80 15.77 6.52
N MET A 123 -4.99 17.05 6.88
CA MET A 123 -5.75 17.40 8.08
C MET A 123 -7.20 16.93 7.96
N GLN A 124 -7.81 17.09 6.79
CA GLN A 124 -9.15 16.54 6.51
C GLN A 124 -9.17 15.00 6.60
N ILE A 125 -8.19 14.32 6.01
CA ILE A 125 -8.12 12.85 6.08
C ILE A 125 -7.84 12.37 7.50
N ALA A 126 -6.99 13.05 8.26
CA ALA A 126 -6.72 12.73 9.65
C ALA A 126 -7.97 12.94 10.51
N GLU A 127 -8.73 14.00 10.25
CA GLU A 127 -10.02 14.26 10.89
C GLU A 127 -11.04 13.17 10.52
N GLU A 128 -11.17 12.80 9.24
CA GLU A 128 -12.00 11.68 8.79
C GLU A 128 -11.56 10.34 9.40
N GLN A 129 -10.25 10.08 9.49
CA GLN A 129 -9.71 8.87 10.09
C GLN A 129 -9.99 8.84 11.59
N GLN A 130 -9.89 9.98 12.26
CA GLN A 130 -10.18 10.10 13.68
C GLN A 130 -11.69 9.96 13.95
N GLU A 131 -12.54 10.52 13.11
CA GLU A 131 -13.99 10.34 13.16
C GLU A 131 -14.37 8.88 12.91
N ALA A 132 -13.78 8.24 11.90
CA ALA A 132 -13.97 6.82 11.63
C ALA A 132 -13.50 5.96 12.81
N ALA A 133 -12.33 6.25 13.39
CA ALA A 133 -11.80 5.54 14.55
C ALA A 133 -12.68 5.67 15.79
N ASN A 134 -13.39 6.79 15.93
CA ASN A 134 -14.33 7.05 17.02
C ASN A 134 -15.73 6.50 16.74
N SER A 135 -16.01 5.98 15.54
CA SER A 135 -17.31 5.42 15.21
C SER A 135 -17.53 4.07 15.89
N GLU A 136 -18.76 3.83 16.38
CA GLU A 136 -19.15 2.53 16.97
C GLU A 136 -18.93 1.36 15.99
N GLY A 137 -19.14 1.60 14.69
CA GLY A 137 -18.92 0.60 13.66
C GLY A 137 -17.46 0.19 13.52
N TYR A 138 -16.52 1.15 13.61
CA TYR A 138 -15.09 0.83 13.61
C TYR A 138 -14.66 0.12 14.89
N GLN A 139 -15.20 0.51 16.05
CA GLN A 139 -14.91 -0.17 17.31
C GLN A 139 -15.32 -1.65 17.25
N ALA A 140 -16.53 -1.95 16.79
CA ALA A 140 -16.99 -3.32 16.61
C ALA A 140 -16.15 -4.10 15.58
N PHE A 141 -15.73 -3.44 14.48
CA PHE A 141 -14.82 -4.01 13.49
C PHE A 141 -13.45 -4.34 14.10
N TYR A 142 -12.87 -3.42 14.87
CA TYR A 142 -11.57 -3.58 15.50
C TYR A 142 -11.59 -4.66 16.59
N GLU A 143 -12.64 -4.71 17.41
CA GLU A 143 -12.86 -5.76 18.40
C GLU A 143 -12.93 -7.13 17.72
N THR A 144 -13.74 -7.26 16.66
CA THR A 144 -13.85 -8.51 15.88
C THR A 144 -12.50 -8.94 15.31
N PHE A 145 -11.73 -7.99 14.77
CA PHE A 145 -10.38 -8.26 14.26
C PHE A 145 -9.44 -8.72 15.38
N SER A 146 -9.39 -8.00 16.50
CA SER A 146 -8.51 -8.26 17.63
C SER A 146 -8.81 -9.61 18.29
N ASP A 147 -10.09 -9.90 18.54
CA ASP A 147 -10.54 -11.17 19.11
C ASP A 147 -10.18 -12.34 18.21
N GLU A 148 -10.28 -12.15 16.90
CA GLU A 148 -9.92 -13.18 15.93
C GLU A 148 -8.41 -13.40 15.83
N VAL A 149 -7.61 -12.33 15.88
CA VAL A 149 -6.15 -12.45 16.00
C VAL A 149 -5.80 -13.20 17.28
N TYR A 150 -6.46 -12.91 18.39
CA TYR A 150 -6.25 -13.64 19.65
C TYR A 150 -6.65 -15.11 19.51
N ARG A 151 -7.78 -15.43 18.87
CA ARG A 151 -8.20 -16.82 18.64
C ARG A 151 -7.19 -17.58 17.79
N LEU A 152 -6.68 -16.97 16.73
CA LEU A 152 -5.74 -17.59 15.79
C LEU A 152 -4.32 -17.72 16.35
N SER A 153 -3.83 -16.70 17.05
CA SER A 153 -2.45 -16.65 17.55
C SER A 153 -2.30 -17.11 18.99
N GLY A 154 -3.39 -17.09 19.77
CA GLY A 154 -3.38 -17.22 21.23
C GLY A 154 -2.54 -16.16 21.93
N GLN A 155 -2.31 -15.01 21.29
CA GLN A 155 -1.61 -13.85 21.83
C GLN A 155 -2.48 -12.61 21.66
N GLN A 156 -2.44 -11.70 22.62
CA GLN A 156 -3.15 -10.42 22.44
C GLN A 156 -2.43 -9.60 21.37
N LEU A 157 -3.20 -8.84 20.59
CA LEU A 157 -2.66 -7.99 19.53
C LEU A 157 -1.54 -7.08 20.06
N ASP A 158 -1.73 -6.52 21.26
CA ASP A 158 -0.81 -5.58 21.90
C ASP A 158 0.53 -6.22 22.31
N THR A 159 0.54 -7.54 22.53
CA THR A 159 1.74 -8.29 22.95
C THR A 159 2.62 -8.71 21.79
N LEU A 160 2.04 -8.72 20.60
CA LEU A 160 2.77 -9.05 19.40
C LEU A 160 3.56 -7.80 18.98
N VAL A 161 4.88 -7.83 19.14
CA VAL A 161 5.76 -6.72 18.76
C VAL A 161 5.88 -6.71 17.25
N PHE A 162 5.12 -5.84 16.59
CA PHE A 162 5.15 -5.72 15.15
C PHE A 162 6.12 -4.62 14.73
N GLY A 163 6.87 -4.86 13.65
CA GLY A 163 7.47 -3.77 12.89
C GLY A 163 6.38 -2.82 12.40
N GLU A 164 6.76 -1.58 12.08
CA GLU A 164 5.94 -0.40 11.71
C GLU A 164 4.87 -0.58 10.59
N ASN A 165 4.52 -1.80 10.19
CA ASN A 165 3.78 -2.12 8.96
C ASN A 165 2.26 -2.30 9.14
N TRP A 166 1.75 -2.58 10.33
CA TRP A 166 0.30 -2.66 10.59
C TRP A 166 -0.13 -1.49 11.47
N GLU A 167 -0.03 -0.28 10.91
CA GLU A 167 -0.51 0.95 11.54
C GLU A 167 -2.04 0.92 11.63
N GLN A 168 -2.59 1.53 12.69
CA GLN A 168 -4.03 1.75 12.89
C GLN A 168 -4.72 2.34 11.64
N ALA A 169 -3.99 3.16 10.86
CA ALA A 169 -4.43 3.68 9.57
C ALA A 169 -4.82 2.58 8.56
N THR A 170 -4.10 1.45 8.51
CA THR A 170 -4.42 0.33 7.59
C THR A 170 -5.73 -0.38 7.96
N LEU A 171 -6.05 -0.48 9.26
CA LEU A 171 -7.32 -1.06 9.69
C LEU A 171 -8.49 -0.11 9.43
N ILE A 172 -8.29 1.20 9.62
CA ILE A 172 -9.30 2.22 9.28
C ILE A 172 -9.56 2.23 7.77
N GLU A 173 -8.52 2.15 6.93
CA GLU A 173 -8.67 2.00 5.48
C GLU A 173 -9.50 0.76 5.13
N SER A 174 -9.14 -0.38 5.70
CA SER A 174 -9.82 -1.65 5.41
C SER A 174 -11.29 -1.64 5.86
N TYR A 175 -11.59 -0.97 6.98
CA TYR A 175 -12.96 -0.73 7.43
C TYR A 175 -13.74 0.14 6.43
N ARG A 176 -13.16 1.24 5.94
CA ARG A 176 -13.79 2.11 4.93
C ARG A 176 -14.05 1.37 3.61
N ASP A 177 -13.14 0.49 3.22
CA ASP A 177 -13.25 -0.33 2.00
C ASP A 177 -14.25 -1.50 2.15
N GLY A 178 -14.78 -1.71 3.35
CA GLY A 178 -15.73 -2.79 3.65
C GLY A 178 -15.09 -4.19 3.62
N ASP A 179 -13.79 -4.28 3.91
CA ASP A 179 -13.12 -5.57 4.05
C ASP A 179 -13.63 -6.31 5.32
N ASP A 180 -13.59 -7.63 5.30
CA ASP A 180 -14.05 -8.44 6.44
C ASP A 180 -12.96 -8.51 7.54
N PRO A 181 -13.25 -8.11 8.79
CA PRO A 181 -12.27 -8.14 9.88
C PRO A 181 -11.69 -9.54 10.14
N LEU A 182 -12.46 -10.62 9.92
CA LEU A 182 -11.96 -11.99 10.15
C LEU A 182 -11.03 -12.46 9.04
N TYR A 183 -11.27 -12.00 7.81
CA TYR A 183 -10.32 -12.19 6.70
C TYR A 183 -9.01 -11.45 7.01
N LEU A 184 -9.09 -10.21 7.47
CA LEU A 184 -7.90 -9.41 7.82
C LEU A 184 -7.11 -10.06 8.96
N ALA A 185 -7.78 -10.55 10.00
CA ALA A 185 -7.13 -11.26 11.11
C ALA A 185 -6.44 -12.55 10.65
N ALA A 186 -7.04 -13.31 9.73
CA ALA A 186 -6.43 -14.50 9.15
C ALA A 186 -5.21 -14.16 8.27
N ARG A 187 -5.34 -13.13 7.42
CA ARG A 187 -4.23 -12.61 6.61
C ARG A 187 -3.08 -12.15 7.49
N PHE A 188 -3.40 -11.37 8.52
CA PHE A 188 -2.44 -10.87 9.49
C PHE A 188 -1.70 -12.01 10.19
N SER A 189 -2.42 -13.00 10.72
CA SER A 189 -1.84 -14.13 11.45
C SER A 189 -0.92 -14.98 10.56
N ASP A 190 -1.30 -15.19 9.30
CA ASP A 190 -0.48 -15.89 8.30
C ASP A 190 0.79 -15.09 7.94
N GLU A 191 0.67 -13.78 7.67
CA GLU A 191 1.80 -12.92 7.31
C GLU A 191 2.86 -12.83 8.42
N HIS A 192 2.44 -12.99 9.68
CA HIS A 192 3.33 -12.98 10.84
C HIS A 192 3.71 -14.39 11.33
N GLY A 193 3.20 -15.46 10.70
CA GLY A 193 3.50 -16.84 11.08
C GLY A 193 3.07 -17.20 12.49
N VAL A 194 2.00 -16.56 13.00
CA VAL A 194 1.48 -16.77 14.36
C VAL A 194 0.23 -17.64 14.41
N THR A 195 -0.31 -18.05 13.27
CA THR A 195 -1.48 -18.94 13.18
C THR A 195 -1.21 -20.28 13.88
N LYS A 196 -1.96 -20.57 14.96
CA LYS A 196 -1.96 -21.85 15.68
C LYS A 196 -2.95 -22.86 15.10
N GLU A 197 -3.93 -22.38 14.33
CA GLU A 197 -4.92 -23.23 13.69
C GLU A 197 -4.27 -24.02 12.54
N ALA A 198 -4.25 -25.34 12.66
CA ALA A 198 -3.62 -26.23 11.69
C ALA A 198 -4.62 -27.27 11.19
N TYR A 199 -4.59 -27.51 9.88
CA TYR A 199 -5.41 -28.52 9.21
C TYR A 199 -4.50 -29.69 8.82
N ASN A 200 -4.74 -30.86 9.41
CA ASN A 200 -3.87 -32.03 9.23
C ASN A 200 -4.16 -32.80 7.93
N THR A 201 -5.33 -32.60 7.33
CA THR A 201 -5.74 -33.27 6.10
C THR A 201 -6.33 -32.29 5.12
N PHE A 202 -6.22 -32.60 3.82
CA PHE A 202 -6.81 -31.77 2.78
C PHE A 202 -8.33 -31.70 2.91
N GLU A 203 -8.96 -32.80 3.33
CA GLU A 203 -10.42 -32.89 3.49
C GLU A 203 -10.93 -31.95 4.58
N THR A 204 -10.29 -31.93 5.76
CA THR A 204 -10.66 -31.01 6.85
C THR A 204 -10.42 -29.55 6.48
N TYR A 205 -9.34 -29.28 5.76
CA TYR A 205 -9.06 -27.96 5.20
C TYR A 205 -10.13 -27.51 4.20
N ARG A 206 -10.49 -28.39 3.26
CA ARG A 206 -11.49 -28.14 2.23
C ARG A 206 -12.86 -27.85 2.85
N ASP A 207 -13.27 -28.63 3.83
CA ASP A 207 -14.52 -28.42 4.56
C ASP A 207 -14.55 -27.06 5.26
N ALA A 208 -13.44 -26.66 5.89
CA ALA A 208 -13.31 -25.33 6.50
C ALA A 208 -13.38 -24.20 5.46
N VAL A 209 -12.78 -24.35 4.28
CA VAL A 209 -12.92 -23.37 3.19
C VAL A 209 -14.38 -23.22 2.77
N PHE A 210 -15.12 -24.32 2.64
CA PHE A 210 -16.54 -24.28 2.28
C PHE A 210 -17.41 -23.67 3.39
N GLN A 211 -17.11 -23.96 4.65
CA GLN A 211 -17.79 -23.33 5.78
C GLN A 211 -17.57 -21.82 5.81
N GLU A 212 -16.36 -21.35 5.52
CA GLU A 212 -16.07 -19.91 5.43
C GLU A 212 -16.69 -19.28 4.18
N LEU A 213 -16.69 -19.99 3.04
CA LEU A 213 -17.36 -19.52 1.82
C LEU A 213 -18.86 -19.29 2.07
N ARG A 214 -19.50 -20.19 2.82
CA ARG A 214 -20.91 -20.10 3.20
C ARG A 214 -21.25 -18.77 3.89
N ARG A 215 -20.33 -18.23 4.70
CA ARG A 215 -20.52 -16.94 5.39
C ARG A 215 -20.62 -15.77 4.42
N TYR A 216 -19.86 -15.82 3.32
CA TYR A 216 -19.89 -14.78 2.29
C TYR A 216 -21.00 -14.97 1.24
N THR A 217 -21.59 -16.16 1.18
CA THR A 217 -22.70 -16.50 0.28
C THR A 217 -23.85 -17.13 1.07
N PRO A 218 -24.65 -16.32 1.80
CA PRO A 218 -25.73 -16.84 2.63
C PRO A 218 -26.87 -17.45 1.80
N GLU A 219 -27.08 -16.99 0.57
CA GLU A 219 -28.06 -17.55 -0.35
C GLU A 219 -27.68 -18.97 -0.79
N ASN A 220 -28.56 -19.94 -0.55
CA ASN A 220 -28.30 -21.37 -0.81
C ASN A 220 -27.96 -21.64 -2.27
N ALA A 221 -28.74 -21.12 -3.21
CA ALA A 221 -28.53 -21.36 -4.63
C ALA A 221 -27.17 -20.80 -5.09
N LEU A 222 -26.82 -19.59 -4.65
CA LEU A 222 -25.54 -18.96 -4.99
C LEU A 222 -24.35 -19.69 -4.34
N TYR A 223 -24.51 -20.16 -3.10
CA TYR A 223 -23.50 -20.98 -2.43
C TYR A 223 -23.26 -22.29 -3.18
N GLU A 224 -24.31 -23.05 -3.51
CA GLU A 224 -24.19 -24.32 -4.22
C GLU A 224 -23.54 -24.14 -5.59
N GLN A 225 -23.93 -23.10 -6.33
CA GLN A 225 -23.31 -22.74 -7.60
C GLN A 225 -21.81 -22.45 -7.44
N ARG A 226 -21.44 -21.62 -6.47
CA ARG A 226 -20.03 -21.24 -6.25
C ARG A 226 -19.20 -22.39 -5.71
N ALA A 227 -19.78 -23.21 -4.84
CA ALA A 227 -19.12 -24.34 -4.22
C ALA A 227 -18.82 -25.43 -5.25
N SER A 228 -19.76 -25.73 -6.15
CA SER A 228 -19.56 -26.68 -7.25
C SER A 228 -18.55 -26.17 -8.31
N ALA A 229 -18.46 -24.85 -8.50
CA ALA A 229 -17.48 -24.24 -9.41
C ALA A 229 -16.05 -24.16 -8.83
N LEU A 230 -15.87 -24.35 -7.52
CA LEU A 230 -14.56 -24.26 -6.87
C LEU A 230 -13.80 -25.59 -7.04
N SER A 231 -12.87 -25.62 -8.00
CA SER A 231 -12.06 -26.80 -8.27
C SER A 231 -11.09 -27.13 -7.13
N ASP A 232 -10.77 -28.42 -6.95
CA ASP A 232 -9.84 -28.90 -5.91
C ASP A 232 -8.39 -28.40 -6.08
N LYS A 233 -7.92 -28.16 -7.31
CA LYS A 233 -6.52 -27.77 -7.56
C LYS A 233 -6.07 -26.52 -6.75
N PRO A 234 -6.70 -25.35 -6.87
CA PRO A 234 -6.33 -24.17 -6.09
C PRO A 234 -6.46 -24.39 -4.57
N LEU A 235 -7.39 -25.25 -4.13
CA LEU A 235 -7.50 -25.61 -2.71
C LEU A 235 -6.30 -26.42 -2.23
N ARG A 236 -5.83 -27.37 -3.04
CA ARG A 236 -4.64 -28.19 -2.75
C ARG A 236 -3.38 -27.33 -2.73
N ASP A 237 -3.24 -26.40 -3.66
CA ASP A 237 -2.11 -25.46 -3.70
C ASP A 237 -2.09 -24.56 -2.45
N ALA A 238 -3.26 -24.08 -2.01
CA ALA A 238 -3.39 -23.28 -0.80
C ALA A 238 -3.12 -24.10 0.48
N PHE A 239 -3.61 -25.34 0.54
CA PHE A 239 -3.34 -26.29 1.62
C PHE A 239 -1.84 -26.59 1.75
N ALA A 240 -1.18 -26.88 0.63
CA ALA A 240 0.27 -27.13 0.60
C ALA A 240 1.10 -25.90 1.02
N SER A 241 0.55 -24.70 0.84
CA SER A 241 1.17 -23.43 1.26
C SER A 241 0.77 -22.99 2.67
N SER A 242 0.02 -23.83 3.40
CA SER A 242 -0.49 -23.53 4.75
C SER A 242 -1.28 -22.20 4.82
N MET A 243 -1.98 -21.82 3.76
CA MET A 243 -2.80 -20.62 3.74
C MET A 243 -4.07 -20.82 4.57
N HIS A 244 -4.48 -19.85 5.38
CA HIS A 244 -5.70 -19.99 6.19
C HIS A 244 -6.98 -20.10 5.32
N PRO A 245 -7.94 -21.00 5.62
CA PRO A 245 -9.15 -21.20 4.82
C PRO A 245 -9.95 -19.94 4.52
N ARG A 246 -10.05 -19.01 5.50
CA ARG A 246 -10.74 -17.72 5.30
C ARG A 246 -10.17 -16.89 4.16
N ARG A 247 -8.85 -16.89 3.98
CA ARG A 247 -8.21 -16.13 2.91
C ARG A 247 -8.60 -16.69 1.55
N VAL A 248 -8.66 -18.02 1.44
CA VAL A 248 -9.09 -18.70 0.22
C VAL A 248 -10.57 -18.43 -0.06
N ALA A 249 -11.44 -18.60 0.94
CA ALA A 249 -12.87 -18.36 0.81
C ALA A 249 -13.19 -16.91 0.41
N TYR A 250 -12.60 -15.93 1.10
CA TYR A 250 -12.78 -14.51 0.81
C TYR A 250 -12.23 -14.13 -0.57
N GLY A 251 -11.01 -14.58 -0.90
CA GLY A 251 -10.39 -14.35 -2.20
C GLY A 251 -11.20 -14.91 -3.36
N TYR A 252 -11.73 -16.12 -3.20
CA TYR A 252 -12.63 -16.72 -4.17
C TYR A 252 -13.94 -15.94 -4.32
N HIS A 253 -14.60 -15.59 -3.20
CA HIS A 253 -15.82 -14.78 -3.20
C HIS A 253 -15.63 -13.45 -3.95
N ARG A 254 -14.56 -12.71 -3.66
CA ARG A 254 -14.23 -11.44 -4.34
C ARG A 254 -13.97 -11.65 -5.82
N SER A 255 -13.31 -12.75 -6.21
CA SER A 255 -13.06 -13.06 -7.63
C SER A 255 -14.36 -13.30 -8.40
N CYS A 256 -15.34 -14.01 -7.80
CA CYS A 256 -16.66 -14.22 -8.39
C CYS A 256 -17.42 -12.90 -8.53
N ALA A 257 -17.41 -12.06 -7.49
CA ALA A 257 -18.08 -10.75 -7.53
C ALA A 257 -17.52 -9.84 -8.63
N ARG A 258 -16.19 -9.80 -8.80
CA ARG A 258 -15.55 -9.02 -9.88
C ARG A 258 -15.92 -9.50 -11.27
N ARG A 259 -16.03 -10.83 -11.48
CA ARG A 259 -16.46 -11.39 -12.77
C ARG A 259 -17.91 -11.03 -13.10
N ALA A 260 -18.79 -11.08 -12.10
CA ALA A 260 -20.20 -10.69 -12.27
C ALA A 260 -20.37 -9.18 -12.57
N ALA A 261 -19.51 -8.33 -12.04
CA ALA A 261 -19.53 -6.89 -12.34
C ALA A 261 -18.99 -6.54 -13.74
N ALA A 262 -18.28 -7.47 -14.40
CA ALA A 262 -17.70 -7.28 -15.72
C ALA A 262 -18.54 -7.88 -16.86
N SER A 263 -19.60 -8.62 -16.53
CA SER A 263 -20.58 -9.22 -17.45
C SER A 263 -21.83 -8.36 -17.57
#